data_AF-Q9UHA9-F1
#
_entry.id   AF-Q9UHA9-F1
#
_cell.length_a   1.000
_cell.length_b   1.000
_cell.length_c   1.000
_cell.angle_alpha   90.00
_cell.angle_beta   90.00
_cell.angle_gamma   90.00
#
_symmetry.space_group_name_H-M   'P 1'
#
loop_
_entity.id
_entity.type
_entity.pdbx_description
1 polymer ?
#
loop_
_entity_poly.entity_id
_entity_poly.type
_entity_poly.pdbx_seq_one_letter_code
_entity_poly.pdbx_strand_id
1 'polypeptide(L)' 'KSKGKFAFLLESTMNEYIEQRKPCDTMKVGGNLDSKGYGVATPKGSALRNAVNLAVLKLNEQG' A
#
# COMPACT_ATOMS: atom_id res chain seq x y z
N LYS A 1 -19.24 6.55 -18.41
CA LYS A 1 -19.05 5.91 -17.08
C LYS A 1 -19.99 4.71 -16.95
N SER A 2 -19.55 3.58 -16.39
CA SER A 2 -20.30 2.30 -16.31
C SER A 2 -21.52 2.30 -15.35
N LYS A 3 -21.86 3.44 -14.72
CA LYS A 3 -22.99 3.59 -13.76
C LYS A 3 -23.06 2.45 -12.71
N GLY A 4 -21.92 2.06 -12.15
CA GLY A 4 -21.85 0.99 -11.12
C GLY A 4 -21.91 -0.45 -11.64
N LYS A 5 -21.89 -0.68 -12.96
CA LYS A 5 -21.91 -2.03 -13.55
C LYS A 5 -20.52 -2.66 -13.71
N PHE A 6 -19.49 -2.02 -13.19
CA PHE A 6 -18.10 -2.48 -13.26
C PHE A 6 -17.43 -2.25 -11.92
N ALA A 7 -16.71 -3.26 -11.44
CA ALA A 7 -15.84 -3.20 -10.28
C ALA A 7 -14.40 -3.48 -10.73
N PHE A 8 -13.45 -2.78 -10.12
CA PHE A 8 -12.03 -2.94 -10.41
C PHE A 8 -11.30 -3.45 -9.17
N LEU A 9 -10.50 -4.50 -9.34
CA LEU A 9 -9.67 -5.05 -8.28
C LEU A 9 -8.28 -4.44 -8.39
N LEU A 10 -7.86 -3.73 -7.35
CA LEU A 10 -6.54 -3.12 -7.24
C LEU A 10 -6.05 -3.22 -5.79
N GLU A 11 -4.78 -2.90 -5.57
CA GLU A 11 -4.21 -2.84 -4.22
C GLU A 11 -4.90 -1.76 -3.35
N SER A 12 -5.08 -2.06 -2.06
CA SER A 12 -5.87 -1.23 -1.16
C SER A 12 -5.32 0.19 -0.98
N THR A 13 -3.99 0.33 -0.95
CA THR A 13 -3.30 1.62 -0.80
C THR A 13 -3.64 2.57 -1.95
N MET A 14 -3.62 2.06 -3.19
CA MET A 14 -3.96 2.83 -4.37
C MET A 14 -5.48 3.08 -4.46
N ASN A 15 -6.32 2.15 -3.98
CA ASN A 15 -7.75 2.36 -3.88
C ASN A 15 -8.10 3.52 -2.94
N GLU A 16 -7.58 3.49 -1.72
CA GLU A 16 -7.76 4.55 -0.71
C GLU A 16 -7.23 5.91 -1.20
N TYR A 17 -6.13 5.90 -1.94
CA TYR A 17 -5.60 7.12 -2.57
C TYR A 17 -6.55 7.70 -3.63
N ILE A 18 -7.08 6.86 -4.54
CA ILE A 18 -7.98 7.31 -5.61
C ILE A 18 -9.35 7.75 -5.07
N GLU A 19 -9.83 7.10 -4.02
CA GLU A 19 -11.05 7.49 -3.30
C GLU A 19 -10.99 8.96 -2.81
N GLN A 20 -9.83 9.41 -2.34
CA GLN A 20 -9.62 10.78 -1.86
C GLN A 20 -9.35 11.81 -2.96
N ARG A 21 -9.30 11.41 -4.23
CA ARG A 21 -9.01 12.29 -5.37
C ARG A 21 -10.31 12.80 -5.99
N LYS A 22 -10.32 14.09 -6.38
CA LYS A 22 -11.43 14.65 -7.18
C LYS A 22 -11.64 13.78 -8.44
N PRO A 23 -12.88 13.43 -8.81
CA PRO A 23 -14.15 13.97 -8.31
C PRO A 23 -14.80 13.18 -7.14
N CYS A 24 -14.04 12.36 -6.40
CA CYS A 24 -14.53 11.56 -5.26
C CYS A 24 -15.67 10.60 -5.66
N ASP A 25 -15.53 9.95 -6.82
CA ASP A 25 -16.56 9.07 -7.40
C ASP A 25 -16.21 7.57 -7.30
N THR A 26 -15.21 7.25 -6.48
CA THR A 26 -14.79 5.87 -6.17
C THR A 26 -14.86 5.64 -4.67
N MET A 27 -15.00 4.37 -4.27
CA MET A 27 -14.95 3.97 -2.86
C MET A 27 -14.42 2.54 -2.74
N LYS A 28 -13.62 2.29 -1.71
CA LYS A 28 -13.28 0.92 -1.32
C LYS A 28 -14.47 0.27 -0.62
N VAL A 29 -14.75 -0.99 -0.97
CA VAL A 29 -15.80 -1.80 -0.31
C VAL A 29 -15.22 -3.14 0.13
N GLY A 30 -15.61 -3.58 1.34
CA GLY A 30 -15.13 -4.83 1.93
C GLY A 30 -13.68 -4.76 2.44
N GLY A 31 -13.21 -5.91 2.94
CA GLY A 31 -11.82 -6.10 3.36
C GLY A 31 -10.89 -6.43 2.20
N ASN A 32 -9.58 -6.45 2.48
CA ASN A 32 -8.59 -6.90 1.50
C ASN A 32 -8.75 -8.42 1.26
N LEU A 33 -8.54 -8.86 0.02
CA LEU A 33 -8.59 -10.28 -0.34
C LEU A 33 -7.38 -11.06 0.17
N ASP A 34 -6.25 -10.37 0.34
CA ASP A 34 -4.99 -10.92 0.82
C ASP A 34 -4.30 -9.97 1.81
N SER A 35 -3.21 -10.47 2.41
CA SER A 35 -2.32 -9.68 3.27
C SER A 35 -0.97 -9.53 2.57
N LYS A 36 -0.69 -8.33 2.07
CA LYS A 36 0.57 -7.95 1.43
C LYS A 36 1.08 -6.65 2.05
N GLY A 37 2.39 -6.44 1.96
CA GLY A 37 3.05 -5.22 2.42
C GLY A 37 4.23 -4.87 1.54
N TYR A 38 4.57 -3.58 1.50
CA TYR A 38 5.78 -3.09 0.83
C TYR A 38 7.03 -3.28 1.70
N GLY A 39 8.18 -3.40 1.06
CA GLY A 39 9.46 -3.51 1.75
C GLY A 39 10.58 -2.79 1.00
N VAL A 40 11.66 -2.47 1.71
CA VAL A 40 12.85 -1.82 1.13
C VAL A 40 13.83 -2.90 0.66
N ALA A 41 14.03 -3.00 -0.66
CA ALA A 41 14.96 -3.96 -1.24
C ALA A 41 16.39 -3.42 -1.25
N THR A 42 17.35 -4.27 -0.86
CA THR A 42 18.80 -4.00 -0.97
C THR A 42 19.49 -5.15 -1.73
N PRO A 43 20.58 -4.90 -2.47
CA PRO A 43 21.34 -5.97 -3.11
C PRO A 43 21.79 -7.04 -2.11
N LYS A 44 21.86 -8.30 -2.55
CA LYS A 44 22.31 -9.40 -1.70
C LYS A 44 23.73 -9.14 -1.21
N GLY A 45 23.94 -9.19 0.11
CA GLY A 45 25.23 -8.91 0.73
C GLY A 45 25.53 -7.43 0.99
N SER A 46 24.58 -6.52 0.71
CA SER A 46 24.75 -5.10 1.00
C SER A 46 24.91 -4.84 2.51
N ALA A 47 25.91 -4.04 2.87
CA ALA A 47 26.12 -3.56 4.23
C ALA A 47 24.92 -2.73 4.76
N LEU A 48 24.10 -2.17 3.86
CA LEU A 48 22.93 -1.37 4.21
C LEU A 48 21.77 -2.21 4.76
N ARG A 49 21.73 -3.52 4.46
CA ARG A 49 20.60 -4.38 4.81
C ARG A 49 20.22 -4.27 6.30
N ASN A 50 21.21 -4.39 7.19
CA ASN A 50 20.97 -4.39 8.63
C ASN A 50 20.58 -3.01 9.14
N ALA A 51 21.26 -1.96 8.68
CA ALA A 51 20.98 -0.59 9.08
C ALA A 51 19.57 -0.14 8.65
N VAL A 52 19.18 -0.42 7.40
CA VAL A 52 17.86 -0.10 6.87
C VAL A 52 16.78 -0.89 7.61
N ASN A 53 16.99 -2.19 7.86
CA ASN A 53 16.02 -3.01 8.57
C ASN A 53 15.77 -2.48 10.00
N LEU A 54 16.84 -2.11 10.73
CA LEU A 54 16.70 -1.54 12.07
C LEU A 54 16.03 -0.16 12.05
N ALA A 55 16.32 0.66 11.04
CA ALA A 55 15.68 1.97 10.88
C ALA A 55 14.16 1.83 10.62
N VAL A 56 13.74 0.87 9.78
CA VAL A 56 12.32 0.58 9.54
C VAL A 56 11.62 0.14 10.83
N LEU A 57 12.25 -0.76 11.60
CA LEU A 57 11.71 -1.19 12.90
C LEU A 57 11.54 0.00 13.86
N LYS A 58 12.58 0.84 13.97
CA LYS A 58 12.55 2.02 14.84
C LYS A 58 11.45 3.00 14.45
N LEU A 59 11.28 3.29 13.17
CA LEU A 59 10.21 4.18 12.69
C LEU A 59 8.82 3.59 12.96
N ASN A 60 8.66 2.28 12.75
CA ASN A 60 7.38 1.61 13.01
C ASN A 60 7.01 1.58 14.50
N GLU A 61 8.00 1.49 15.40
CA GLU A 61 7.81 1.56 16.85
C GLU A 61 7.53 2.98 17.36
N GLN A 62 7.98 4.01 16.62
CA GLN A 62 7.84 5.42 17.00
C GLN A 62 6.54 6.06 16.52
N GLY A 63 5.89 5.49 15.50
CA GLY A 63 4.60 5.96 14.96
C GLY A 63 4.72 7.25 14.16
#